data_AF-A0A6A2YVX2-F1
#
_entry.id   AF-A0A6A2YVX2-F1
#
_cell.length_a   1.000
_cell.length_b   1.000
_cell.length_c   1.000
_cell.angle_alpha   90.00
_cell.angle_beta   90.00
_cell.angle_gamma   90.00
#
_symmetry.space_group_name_H-M   'P 1'
#
loop_
_entity.id
_entity.type
_entity.pdbx_description
1 polymer ?
#
loop_
_entity_poly.entity_id
_entity_poly.type
_entity_poly.pdbx_seq_one_letter_code
_entity_poly.pdbx_strand_id
1 'polypeptide(L)'
;MAILKPISKFSSTTPIFSNSRCVKFATFRMSSTSPPTTAKTVAKGGKKAAKTAIKETLLTPRFYTTDFDEMETLFNTDINKNLNQSEFEALLQEFKTDYNQTHFVRNKEFKEAADKIDGPLRQIFVEFLERSCTAEFSGFLLYKELGRRLKKTNPVVAEIFSLMSRDEARHAGFLNKGLSDFNLALDLGFLTKARKYTFFKPKFIFYATYLSEKIGYWRYITIYRHLKENPEYQCYPIFKYFENWCQDENRHGDFFSALLKAQPRSLMIGRLSCGPDSSVSRCMLPCTSTTVNALLSTRALD
;
A
#
# COMPACT_ATOMS: atom_id res chain seq x y z
N MET A 1 25.08 -6.41 20.09
CA MET A 1 25.29 -5.70 21.38
C MET A 1 25.81 -4.31 21.08
N ALA A 2 25.37 -3.29 21.82
CA ALA A 2 25.86 -1.89 21.88
C ALA A 2 24.79 -1.10 22.68
N ILE A 3 24.79 -1.15 24.01
CA ILE A 3 25.56 -0.32 24.96
C ILE A 3 25.07 1.14 25.00
N LEU A 4 24.43 1.50 26.12
CA LEU A 4 24.17 2.86 26.59
C LEU A 4 25.35 3.33 27.47
N LYS A 5 25.62 4.64 27.51
CA LYS A 5 26.32 5.31 28.64
C LYS A 5 25.74 6.72 28.91
N PRO A 6 25.67 7.18 30.19
CA PRO A 6 25.08 8.47 30.58
C PRO A 6 26.12 9.59 30.85
N ILE A 7 25.67 10.71 31.46
CA ILE A 7 26.26 12.06 31.48
C ILE A 7 26.98 12.41 32.80
N SER A 8 28.14 13.10 32.73
CA SER A 8 28.63 14.11 33.72
C SER A 8 30.03 14.69 33.34
N LYS A 9 30.53 15.86 33.80
CA LYS A 9 29.97 17.22 34.09
C LYS A 9 31.14 18.21 34.43
N PHE A 10 31.04 19.53 34.12
CA PHE A 10 32.00 20.63 34.49
C PHE A 10 33.44 20.53 33.90
N SER A 11 34.31 21.56 33.77
CA SER A 11 34.27 23.05 33.60
C SER A 11 35.69 23.57 33.23
N SER A 12 36.01 24.80 32.79
CA SER A 12 35.21 25.99 32.37
C SER A 12 35.52 26.37 30.89
N THR A 13 36.17 27.46 30.41
CA THR A 13 36.83 28.68 30.94
C THR A 13 36.82 29.79 29.84
N THR A 14 37.08 31.07 30.14
CA THR A 14 37.02 32.23 29.20
C THR A 14 38.22 33.19 29.41
N PRO A 15 38.66 34.06 28.45
CA PRO A 15 37.95 35.33 28.13
C PRO A 15 38.07 35.96 26.70
N ILE A 16 36.95 36.57 26.27
CA ILE A 16 36.80 37.93 25.65
C ILE A 16 37.22 38.16 24.16
N PHE A 17 36.54 39.17 23.58
CA PHE A 17 36.48 39.66 22.19
C PHE A 17 35.48 38.93 21.27
N SER A 18 34.66 39.59 20.42
CA SER A 18 34.44 41.05 20.21
C SER A 18 33.00 41.37 19.74
N ASN A 19 32.72 42.66 19.47
CA ASN A 19 31.41 43.23 19.09
C ASN A 19 30.94 42.91 17.65
N SER A 20 29.61 42.70 17.49
CA SER A 20 28.79 43.42 16.50
C SER A 20 27.27 43.31 16.77
N ARG A 21 26.48 44.18 16.13
CA ARG A 21 25.19 44.70 16.66
C ARG A 21 23.95 43.84 16.36
N CYS A 22 23.23 43.50 17.43
CA CYS A 22 21.77 43.65 17.63
C CYS A 22 20.83 43.71 16.40
N VAL A 23 19.94 42.71 16.30
CA VAL A 23 18.49 42.92 16.06
C VAL A 23 17.72 42.08 17.09
N LYS A 24 16.58 42.57 17.61
CA LYS A 24 15.74 41.87 18.59
C LYS A 24 14.57 41.16 17.91
N PHE A 25 14.21 39.96 18.38
CA PHE A 25 12.86 39.42 18.26
C PHE A 25 12.41 38.80 19.58
N ALA A 26 11.12 38.91 19.90
CA ALA A 26 10.61 38.70 21.26
C ALA A 26 10.31 37.22 21.59
N THR A 27 10.60 36.83 22.83
CA THR A 27 10.21 35.54 23.40
C THR A 27 8.71 35.48 23.71
N PHE A 28 8.04 34.42 23.26
CA PHE A 28 6.86 33.89 23.96
C PHE A 28 7.22 32.54 24.58
N ARG A 29 7.20 32.47 25.91
CA ARG A 29 7.48 31.26 26.70
C ARG A 29 6.26 30.94 27.55
N MET A 30 5.38 30.08 27.05
CA MET A 30 4.32 29.52 27.87
C MET A 30 4.91 28.55 28.89
N SER A 31 4.47 28.64 30.14
CA SER A 31 4.87 27.74 31.23
C SER A 31 3.70 27.60 32.19
N SER A 32 3.12 26.40 32.23
CA SER A 32 2.03 26.02 33.14
C SER A 32 2.54 24.97 34.12
N THR A 33 2.75 25.38 35.37
CA THR A 33 3.14 24.49 36.46
C THR A 33 1.92 24.03 37.25
N SER A 34 1.71 22.70 37.31
CA SER A 34 0.76 22.04 38.21
C SER A 34 1.50 20.96 39.01
N PRO A 35 1.19 20.77 40.31
CA PRO A 35 1.95 19.86 41.17
C PRO A 35 1.62 18.37 40.95
N PRO A 36 2.52 17.45 41.33
CA PRO A 36 2.32 16.01 41.16
C PRO A 36 1.53 15.38 42.32
N THR A 37 0.38 14.78 42.02
CA THR A 37 -0.37 13.94 42.97
C THR A 37 0.03 12.48 42.81
N THR A 38 0.48 11.83 43.89
CA THR A 38 0.88 10.42 43.88
C THR A 38 -0.32 9.47 43.89
N ALA A 39 -0.43 8.60 42.89
CA ALA A 39 -1.31 7.42 42.91
C ALA A 39 -0.49 6.15 42.60
N LYS A 40 -0.56 5.15 43.49
CA LYS A 40 0.05 3.83 43.28
C LYS A 40 -0.97 2.89 42.63
N THR A 41 -0.68 2.35 41.46
CA THR A 41 -1.47 1.23 40.92
C THR A 41 -0.59 0.16 40.26
N VAL A 42 -0.47 -0.96 40.97
CA VAL A 42 -0.07 -2.32 40.58
C VAL A 42 0.48 -2.53 39.15
N ALA A 43 1.75 -2.92 39.06
CA ALA A 43 2.31 -3.43 37.81
C ALA A 43 1.72 -4.82 37.45
N LYS A 44 1.04 -4.91 36.30
CA LYS A 44 0.75 -6.20 35.64
C LYS A 44 1.85 -6.50 34.62
N GLY A 45 2.58 -7.59 34.84
CA GLY A 45 3.68 -8.02 33.97
C GLY A 45 3.20 -8.51 32.61
N GLY A 46 3.10 -7.60 31.63
CA GLY A 46 2.92 -7.99 30.23
C GLY A 46 4.13 -8.77 29.74
N LYS A 47 3.95 -10.07 29.44
CA LYS A 47 4.97 -10.87 28.74
C LYS A 47 5.32 -10.14 27.44
N LYS A 48 6.59 -9.73 27.28
CA LYS A 48 7.08 -9.26 25.98
C LYS A 48 6.98 -10.42 25.01
N ALA A 49 5.98 -10.40 24.12
CA ALA A 49 5.96 -11.26 22.96
C ALA A 49 7.25 -10.98 22.17
N ALA A 50 8.14 -11.97 22.10
CA ALA A 50 9.34 -11.86 21.30
C ALA A 50 8.88 -11.70 19.85
N LYS A 51 9.14 -10.55 19.23
CA LYS A 51 8.88 -10.36 17.80
C LYS A 51 9.84 -11.25 17.03
N THR A 52 9.40 -12.47 16.72
CA THR A 52 10.06 -13.36 15.76
C THR A 52 10.32 -12.54 14.50
N ALA A 53 11.58 -12.44 14.09
CA ALA A 53 11.92 -11.72 12.88
C ALA A 53 11.23 -12.41 11.70
N ILE A 54 10.43 -11.66 10.93
CA ILE A 54 9.75 -12.18 9.74
C ILE A 54 10.84 -12.76 8.83
N LYS A 55 10.78 -14.07 8.59
CA LYS A 55 11.71 -14.77 7.71
C LYS A 55 11.45 -14.28 6.29
N GLU A 56 12.26 -13.33 5.82
CA GLU A 56 12.12 -12.81 4.46
C GLU A 56 12.22 -13.96 3.45
N THR A 57 11.21 -14.05 2.60
CA THR A 57 11.17 -14.94 1.44
C THR A 57 11.08 -14.10 0.17
N LEU A 58 11.07 -14.77 -0.99
CA LEU A 58 10.67 -14.15 -2.25
C LEU A 58 9.23 -13.63 -2.21
N LEU A 59 8.39 -14.23 -1.36
CA LEU A 59 6.95 -14.03 -1.27
C LEU A 59 6.53 -13.01 -0.20
N THR A 60 7.48 -12.47 0.58
CA THR A 60 7.23 -11.46 1.59
C THR A 60 7.03 -10.10 0.92
N PRO A 61 5.88 -9.40 1.11
CA PRO A 61 5.64 -8.10 0.51
C PRO A 61 6.73 -7.07 0.82
N ARG A 62 7.13 -6.32 -0.21
CA ARG A 62 8.20 -5.32 -0.15
C ARG A 62 7.64 -3.94 -0.46
N PHE A 63 8.27 -2.92 0.11
CA PHE A 63 7.97 -1.54 -0.25
C PHE A 63 8.68 -1.22 -1.55
N TYR A 64 7.98 -0.65 -2.52
CA TYR A 64 8.52 -0.37 -3.85
C TYR A 64 8.83 1.11 -4.06
N THR A 65 9.85 1.39 -4.87
CA THR A 65 10.21 2.73 -5.34
C THR A 65 10.70 2.65 -6.78
N THR A 66 10.80 3.78 -7.45
CA THR A 66 11.08 3.83 -8.90
C THR A 66 11.89 5.07 -9.27
N ASP A 67 12.26 5.15 -10.54
CA ASP A 67 12.84 6.36 -11.11
C ASP A 67 11.71 7.36 -11.38
N PHE A 68 11.52 8.29 -10.45
CA PHE A 68 10.43 9.26 -10.51
C PHE A 68 10.64 10.33 -11.59
N ASP A 69 11.86 10.50 -12.07
CA ASP A 69 12.19 11.51 -13.07
C ASP A 69 12.07 10.89 -14.49
N GLU A 70 12.38 9.59 -14.64
CA GLU A 70 11.92 8.74 -15.77
C GLU A 70 10.38 8.68 -15.81
N MET A 71 9.68 8.48 -14.68
CA MET A 71 8.21 8.55 -14.62
C MET A 71 7.67 9.90 -15.11
N GLU A 72 8.21 11.01 -14.60
CA GLU A 72 7.76 12.35 -14.99
C GLU A 72 7.98 12.61 -16.49
N THR A 73 9.10 12.13 -17.05
CA THR A 73 9.38 12.18 -18.49
C THR A 73 8.39 11.35 -19.32
N LEU A 74 7.98 10.17 -18.85
CA LEU A 74 7.06 9.27 -19.57
C LEU A 74 5.60 9.78 -19.59
N PHE A 75 5.20 10.56 -18.58
CA PHE A 75 3.86 11.17 -18.51
C PHE A 75 3.79 12.61 -19.01
N ASN A 76 4.92 13.25 -19.31
CA ASN A 76 4.98 14.61 -19.82
C ASN A 76 4.29 14.73 -21.21
N THR A 77 3.28 15.59 -21.30
CA THR A 77 2.47 15.80 -22.52
C THR A 77 3.22 16.48 -23.66
N ASP A 78 4.30 17.21 -23.35
CA ASP A 78 5.16 17.86 -24.34
C ASP A 78 6.16 16.87 -24.96
N ILE A 79 6.62 15.89 -24.19
CA ILE A 79 7.61 14.87 -24.59
C ILE A 79 6.93 13.63 -25.18
N ASN A 80 6.01 12.98 -24.46
CA ASN A 80 5.40 11.72 -24.90
C ASN A 80 4.09 11.94 -25.66
N LYS A 81 4.17 12.03 -26.99
CA LYS A 81 3.01 12.19 -27.89
C LYS A 81 2.15 10.94 -28.07
N ASN A 82 2.44 9.82 -27.37
CA ASN A 82 1.61 8.61 -27.38
C ASN A 82 0.57 8.58 -26.24
N LEU A 83 0.55 9.60 -25.37
CA LEU A 83 -0.41 9.72 -24.26
C LEU A 83 -1.83 9.97 -24.78
N ASN A 84 -2.71 8.97 -24.63
CA ASN A 84 -4.11 9.07 -25.02
C ASN A 84 -4.91 9.87 -23.98
N GLN A 85 -4.81 11.19 -24.05
CA GLN A 85 -5.31 12.10 -23.01
C GLN A 85 -6.82 11.99 -22.75
N SER A 86 -7.63 11.73 -23.79
CA SER A 86 -9.08 11.53 -23.63
C SER A 86 -9.46 10.20 -22.96
N GLU A 87 -8.66 9.14 -23.13
CA GLU A 87 -8.81 7.88 -22.40
C GLU A 87 -8.49 8.08 -20.91
N PHE A 88 -7.47 8.87 -20.58
CA PHE A 88 -7.19 9.25 -19.19
C PHE A 88 -8.27 10.16 -18.59
N GLU A 89 -8.84 11.08 -19.36
CA GLU A 89 -9.94 11.93 -18.88
C GLU A 89 -11.24 11.13 -18.62
N ALA A 90 -11.55 10.14 -19.45
CA ALA A 90 -12.65 9.21 -19.21
C ALA A 90 -12.43 8.36 -17.95
N LEU A 91 -11.23 7.77 -17.81
CA LEU A 91 -10.83 7.03 -16.61
C LEU A 91 -10.88 7.89 -15.34
N LEU A 92 -10.49 9.17 -15.43
CA LEU A 92 -10.56 10.11 -14.30
C LEU A 92 -12.00 10.35 -13.82
N GLN A 93 -13.01 10.33 -14.71
CA GLN A 93 -14.40 10.40 -14.27
C GLN A 93 -14.84 9.12 -13.53
N GLU A 94 -14.49 7.95 -14.07
CA GLU A 94 -14.76 6.65 -13.42
C GLU A 94 -14.15 6.57 -12.00
N PHE A 95 -12.93 7.08 -11.81
CA PHE A 95 -12.29 7.19 -10.49
C PHE A 95 -12.94 8.22 -9.55
N LYS A 96 -13.56 9.28 -10.10
CA LYS A 96 -14.27 10.32 -9.35
C LYS A 96 -15.65 9.90 -8.87
N THR A 97 -16.34 9.01 -9.60
CA THR A 97 -17.66 8.51 -9.20
C THR A 97 -17.64 7.73 -7.88
N ASP A 98 -16.51 7.09 -7.55
CA ASP A 98 -16.25 6.44 -6.24
C ASP A 98 -17.39 5.53 -5.74
N TYR A 99 -17.82 4.59 -6.57
CA TYR A 99 -18.87 3.61 -6.26
C TYR A 99 -18.68 2.89 -4.90
N ASN A 100 -17.44 2.79 -4.44
CA ASN A 100 -17.07 2.12 -3.18
C ASN A 100 -16.93 3.08 -1.98
N GLN A 101 -17.35 4.35 -2.08
CA GLN A 101 -17.19 5.37 -1.02
C GLN A 101 -17.62 4.88 0.38
N THR A 102 -18.79 4.23 0.46
CA THR A 102 -19.40 3.72 1.70
C THR A 102 -19.15 2.23 1.94
N HIS A 103 -18.47 1.53 1.03
CA HIS A 103 -18.36 0.06 1.04
C HIS A 103 -17.58 -0.49 2.24
N PHE A 104 -16.48 0.17 2.64
CA PHE A 104 -15.54 -0.34 3.65
C PHE A 104 -15.98 -0.13 5.12
N VAL A 105 -17.29 -0.26 5.38
CA VAL A 105 -17.92 -0.17 6.71
C VAL A 105 -18.09 -1.58 7.30
N ARG A 106 -17.64 -1.77 8.55
CA ARG A 106 -17.63 -3.06 9.25
C ARG A 106 -18.83 -3.20 10.20
N ASN A 107 -19.31 -4.42 10.39
CA ASN A 107 -20.36 -4.78 11.36
C ASN A 107 -19.77 -5.59 12.54
N LYS A 108 -20.64 -6.13 13.41
CA LYS A 108 -20.22 -6.95 14.57
C LYS A 108 -19.73 -8.36 14.22
N GLU A 109 -20.22 -8.94 13.10
CA GLU A 109 -19.89 -10.30 12.66
C GLU A 109 -18.37 -10.53 12.55
N PHE A 110 -17.62 -9.50 12.18
CA PHE A 110 -16.17 -9.53 12.05
C PHE A 110 -15.47 -10.03 13.32
N LYS A 111 -15.80 -9.44 14.48
CA LYS A 111 -15.17 -9.82 15.75
C LYS A 111 -15.64 -11.21 16.20
N GLU A 112 -16.93 -11.48 16.06
CA GLU A 112 -17.54 -12.78 16.39
C GLU A 112 -17.01 -13.93 15.52
N ALA A 113 -16.51 -13.63 14.31
CA ALA A 113 -15.83 -14.60 13.45
C ALA A 113 -14.34 -14.75 13.81
N ALA A 114 -13.63 -13.65 14.08
CA ALA A 114 -12.23 -13.70 14.53
C ALA A 114 -12.04 -14.55 15.79
N ASP A 115 -12.98 -14.47 16.74
CA ASP A 115 -12.95 -15.25 17.99
C ASP A 115 -13.28 -16.75 17.80
N LYS A 116 -13.74 -17.17 16.61
CA LYS A 116 -13.96 -18.57 16.23
C LYS A 116 -12.81 -19.15 15.40
N ILE A 117 -11.86 -18.33 14.93
CA ILE A 117 -10.73 -18.77 14.12
C ILE A 117 -9.53 -19.04 15.04
N ASP A 118 -9.21 -20.32 15.21
CA ASP A 118 -8.11 -20.79 16.06
C ASP A 118 -7.08 -21.65 15.28
N GLY A 119 -6.18 -22.32 16.00
CA GLY A 119 -5.26 -23.32 15.46
C GLY A 119 -4.40 -22.84 14.27
N PRO A 120 -4.10 -23.74 13.30
CA PRO A 120 -3.37 -23.39 12.09
C PRO A 120 -4.09 -22.38 11.19
N LEU A 121 -5.43 -22.43 11.14
CA LEU A 121 -6.23 -21.51 10.32
C LEU A 121 -6.01 -20.05 10.75
N ARG A 122 -5.95 -19.80 12.06
CA ARG A 122 -5.63 -18.47 12.61
C ARG A 122 -4.25 -17.97 12.20
N GLN A 123 -3.25 -18.85 12.12
CA GLN A 123 -1.92 -18.46 11.67
C GLN A 123 -1.94 -18.04 10.19
N ILE A 124 -2.53 -18.87 9.33
CA ILE A 124 -2.63 -18.59 7.89
C ILE A 124 -3.45 -17.31 7.63
N PHE A 125 -4.57 -17.14 8.33
CA PHE A 125 -5.45 -16.00 8.14
C PHE A 125 -4.85 -14.67 8.65
N VAL A 126 -4.12 -14.70 9.77
CA VAL A 126 -3.35 -13.53 10.24
C VAL A 126 -2.20 -13.21 9.28
N GLU A 127 -1.48 -14.21 8.76
CA GLU A 127 -0.44 -13.98 7.76
C GLU A 127 -1.01 -13.38 6.46
N PHE A 128 -2.17 -13.86 5.99
CA PHE A 128 -2.90 -13.26 4.87
C PHE A 128 -3.20 -11.78 5.13
N LEU A 129 -3.81 -11.45 6.27
CA LEU A 129 -4.16 -10.06 6.61
C LEU A 129 -2.91 -9.15 6.74
N GLU A 130 -1.82 -9.62 7.36
CA GLU A 130 -0.57 -8.85 7.45
C GLU A 130 0.07 -8.61 6.07
N ARG A 131 0.11 -9.65 5.22
CA ARG A 131 0.73 -9.57 3.90
C ARG A 131 -0.06 -8.68 2.96
N SER A 132 -1.37 -8.88 2.82
CA SER A 132 -2.22 -8.03 2.00
C SER A 132 -2.17 -6.58 2.50
N CYS A 133 -2.31 -6.33 3.82
CA CYS A 133 -2.24 -4.97 4.36
C CYS A 133 -0.90 -4.27 4.06
N THR A 134 0.20 -5.02 3.97
CA THR A 134 1.52 -4.49 3.63
C THR A 134 1.67 -4.22 2.13
N ALA A 135 0.97 -4.97 1.27
CA ALA A 135 0.96 -4.78 -0.18
C ALA A 135 0.24 -3.48 -0.58
N GLU A 136 -1.05 -3.34 -0.25
CA GLU A 136 -1.83 -2.14 -0.61
C GLU A 136 -1.24 -0.88 0.06
N PHE A 137 -0.68 -0.99 1.27
CA PHE A 137 0.02 0.14 1.90
C PHE A 137 1.35 0.51 1.18
N SER A 138 1.98 -0.40 0.43
CA SER A 138 3.06 -0.05 -0.49
C SER A 138 2.56 0.62 -1.76
N GLY A 139 1.44 0.13 -2.35
CA GLY A 139 0.79 0.75 -3.51
C GLY A 139 0.42 2.20 -3.23
N PHE A 140 -0.29 2.43 -2.12
CA PHE A 140 -0.62 3.74 -1.56
C PHE A 140 0.54 4.74 -1.60
N LEU A 141 1.71 4.37 -1.07
CA LEU A 141 2.85 5.29 -0.94
C LEU A 141 3.43 5.66 -2.31
N LEU A 142 3.52 4.70 -3.22
CA LEU A 142 4.03 4.90 -4.57
C LEU A 142 3.07 5.81 -5.38
N TYR A 143 1.77 5.50 -5.38
CA TYR A 143 0.76 6.29 -6.10
C TYR A 143 0.62 7.70 -5.51
N LYS A 144 0.72 7.84 -4.18
CA LYS A 144 0.69 9.16 -3.51
C LYS A 144 1.87 10.05 -3.89
N GLU A 145 3.08 9.50 -4.07
CA GLU A 145 4.25 10.27 -4.51
C GLU A 145 4.16 10.62 -6.01
N LEU A 146 3.68 9.69 -6.86
CA LEU A 146 3.40 9.97 -8.27
C LEU A 146 2.34 11.07 -8.43
N GLY A 147 1.21 10.94 -7.75
CA GLY A 147 0.14 11.94 -7.70
C GLY A 147 0.56 13.28 -7.07
N ARG A 148 1.65 13.33 -6.31
CA ARG A 148 2.28 14.58 -5.83
C ARG A 148 3.17 15.21 -6.89
N ARG A 149 4.04 14.43 -7.53
CA ARG A 149 5.04 14.91 -8.50
C ARG A 149 4.41 15.38 -9.81
N LEU A 150 3.56 14.53 -10.41
CA LEU A 150 3.07 14.71 -11.77
C LEU A 150 2.11 15.92 -11.94
N LYS A 151 1.71 16.61 -10.87
CA LYS A 151 0.71 17.70 -10.90
C LYS A 151 1.02 18.84 -11.87
N LYS A 152 2.30 19.09 -12.18
CA LYS A 152 2.73 20.12 -13.14
C LYS A 152 2.84 19.60 -14.58
N THR A 153 2.97 18.29 -14.74
CA THR A 153 3.51 17.65 -15.94
C THR A 153 2.48 16.77 -16.65
N ASN A 154 1.54 16.20 -15.89
CA ASN A 154 0.24 15.72 -16.35
C ASN A 154 -0.77 15.76 -15.19
N PRO A 155 -1.59 16.82 -15.05
CA PRO A 155 -2.48 16.99 -13.90
C PRO A 155 -3.60 15.93 -13.84
N VAL A 156 -4.06 15.41 -14.99
CA VAL A 156 -5.08 14.36 -15.06
C VAL A 156 -4.54 13.04 -14.50
N VAL A 157 -3.38 12.59 -14.99
CA VAL A 157 -2.70 11.39 -14.48
C VAL A 157 -2.31 11.55 -13.00
N ALA A 158 -1.92 12.75 -12.58
CA ALA A 158 -1.64 13.04 -11.16
C ALA A 158 -2.89 12.94 -10.27
N GLU A 159 -4.07 13.33 -10.78
CA GLU A 159 -5.34 13.18 -10.07
C GLU A 159 -5.79 11.71 -10.02
N ILE A 160 -5.62 10.94 -11.11
CA ILE A 160 -5.87 9.48 -11.11
C ILE A 160 -5.01 8.80 -10.04
N PHE A 161 -3.69 9.00 -10.03
CA PHE A 161 -2.81 8.42 -9.00
C PHE A 161 -3.18 8.89 -7.58
N SER A 162 -3.70 10.11 -7.43
CA SER A 162 -4.21 10.59 -6.13
C SER A 162 -5.46 9.82 -5.69
N LEU A 163 -6.39 9.54 -6.60
CA LEU A 163 -7.62 8.77 -6.36
C LEU A 163 -7.33 7.28 -6.13
N MET A 164 -6.41 6.67 -6.89
CA MET A 164 -5.90 5.33 -6.60
C MET A 164 -5.29 5.27 -5.19
N SER A 165 -4.50 6.27 -4.79
CA SER A 165 -3.94 6.31 -3.42
C SER A 165 -5.01 6.45 -2.32
N ARG A 166 -6.19 7.01 -2.60
CA ARG A 166 -7.36 6.95 -1.69
C ARG A 166 -7.86 5.51 -1.57
N ASP A 167 -7.94 4.77 -2.67
CA ASP A 167 -8.46 3.40 -2.72
C ASP A 167 -7.56 2.45 -1.93
N GLU A 168 -6.26 2.43 -2.24
CA GLU A 168 -5.22 1.71 -1.50
C GLU A 168 -5.24 1.98 0.01
N ALA A 169 -5.45 3.25 0.39
CA ALA A 169 -5.53 3.64 1.80
C ALA A 169 -6.82 3.12 2.48
N ARG A 170 -7.93 2.97 1.75
CA ARG A 170 -9.14 2.30 2.25
C ARG A 170 -8.89 0.80 2.40
N HIS A 171 -8.31 0.17 1.39
CA HIS A 171 -7.99 -1.27 1.34
C HIS A 171 -7.07 -1.68 2.51
N ALA A 172 -5.89 -1.05 2.62
CA ALA A 172 -4.96 -1.25 3.73
C ALA A 172 -5.59 -0.92 5.10
N GLY A 173 -6.36 0.17 5.18
CA GLY A 173 -7.08 0.57 6.40
C GLY A 173 -8.15 -0.46 6.83
N PHE A 174 -8.78 -1.15 5.89
CA PHE A 174 -9.78 -2.20 6.16
C PHE A 174 -9.11 -3.50 6.62
N LEU A 175 -8.00 -3.90 5.99
CA LEU A 175 -7.21 -5.06 6.40
C LEU A 175 -6.57 -4.89 7.80
N ASN A 176 -6.03 -3.71 8.11
CA ASN A 176 -5.47 -3.41 9.44
C ASN A 176 -6.55 -3.37 10.55
N LYS A 177 -7.78 -2.95 10.22
CA LYS A 177 -8.95 -3.13 11.09
C LYS A 177 -9.28 -4.61 11.29
N GLY A 178 -9.10 -5.45 10.26
CA GLY A 178 -9.22 -6.91 10.37
C GLY A 178 -8.26 -7.52 11.38
N LEU A 179 -6.96 -7.16 11.31
CA LEU A 179 -5.95 -7.59 12.28
C LEU A 179 -6.33 -7.23 13.73
N SER A 180 -6.98 -6.08 13.92
CA SER A 180 -7.39 -5.59 15.25
C SER A 180 -8.33 -6.57 15.98
N ASP A 181 -9.18 -7.29 15.27
CA ASP A 181 -10.07 -8.29 15.89
C ASP A 181 -9.29 -9.45 16.52
N PHE A 182 -8.15 -9.81 15.90
CA PHE A 182 -7.20 -10.81 16.38
C PHE A 182 -6.26 -10.27 17.47
N ASN A 183 -6.47 -9.03 17.93
CA ASN A 183 -5.62 -8.26 18.85
C ASN A 183 -4.23 -7.93 18.28
N LEU A 184 -4.14 -7.70 16.96
CA LEU A 184 -2.93 -7.35 16.24
C LEU A 184 -3.11 -6.02 15.48
N ALA A 185 -2.04 -5.27 15.25
CA ALA A 185 -2.11 -4.07 14.42
C ALA A 185 -0.75 -3.79 13.77
N LEU A 186 -0.77 -3.35 12.52
CA LEU A 186 0.40 -2.80 11.84
C LEU A 186 0.49 -1.30 12.09
N ASP A 187 1.61 -0.87 12.67
CA ASP A 187 1.99 0.55 12.68
C ASP A 187 2.51 0.91 11.28
N LEU A 188 1.56 1.30 10.42
CA LEU A 188 1.81 1.74 9.05
C LEU A 188 2.78 2.94 9.02
N GLY A 189 2.70 3.84 10.02
CA GLY A 189 3.59 5.00 10.15
C GLY A 189 5.04 4.60 10.42
N PHE A 190 5.26 3.62 11.30
CA PHE A 190 6.58 3.03 11.53
C PHE A 190 7.09 2.25 10.31
N LEU A 191 6.22 1.48 9.63
CA LEU A 191 6.61 0.71 8.43
C LEU A 191 7.22 1.60 7.34
N THR A 192 6.69 2.81 7.09
CA THR A 192 7.26 3.76 6.11
C THR A 192 8.74 4.11 6.37
N LYS A 193 9.18 4.07 7.63
CA LYS A 193 10.52 4.49 8.09
C LYS A 193 11.47 3.30 8.32
N ALA A 194 10.91 2.13 8.64
CA ALA A 194 11.69 0.97 9.08
C ALA A 194 11.95 -0.07 7.97
N ARG A 195 11.20 -0.03 6.87
CA ARG A 195 11.34 -0.98 5.75
C ARG A 195 12.32 -0.48 4.70
N LYS A 196 13.02 -1.41 4.05
CA LYS A 196 13.84 -1.14 2.87
C LYS A 196 12.94 -1.02 1.64
N TYR A 197 13.12 0.04 0.87
CA TYR A 197 12.48 0.18 -0.43
C TYR A 197 13.26 -0.59 -1.49
N THR A 198 12.53 -1.28 -2.37
CA THR A 198 13.07 -2.07 -3.49
C THR A 198 12.83 -1.28 -4.77
N PHE A 199 13.91 -0.94 -5.48
CA PHE A 199 13.84 -0.13 -6.70
C PHE A 199 13.50 -0.99 -7.92
N PHE A 200 12.53 -0.54 -8.71
CA PHE A 200 12.25 -1.04 -10.06
C PHE A 200 12.12 0.11 -11.06
N LYS A 201 12.63 -0.07 -12.29
CA LYS A 201 12.42 0.90 -13.37
C LYS A 201 10.92 1.02 -13.73
N PRO A 202 10.44 2.19 -14.17
CA PRO A 202 9.02 2.45 -14.46
C PRO A 202 8.32 1.40 -15.31
N LYS A 203 8.95 0.92 -16.39
CA LYS A 203 8.38 -0.14 -17.25
C LYS A 203 8.05 -1.44 -16.51
N PHE A 204 8.81 -1.77 -15.46
CA PHE A 204 8.54 -2.94 -14.62
C PHE A 204 7.44 -2.66 -13.59
N ILE A 205 7.37 -1.44 -13.04
CA ILE A 205 6.24 -1.01 -12.20
C ILE A 205 4.93 -1.14 -12.99
N PHE A 206 4.81 -0.51 -14.16
CA PHE A 206 3.58 -0.53 -14.96
C PHE A 206 3.11 -1.94 -15.29
N TYR A 207 4.02 -2.82 -15.73
CA TYR A 207 3.69 -4.18 -16.11
C TYR A 207 3.38 -5.09 -14.91
N ALA A 208 4.15 -4.97 -13.82
CA ALA A 208 3.92 -5.74 -12.59
C ALA A 208 2.60 -5.35 -11.93
N THR A 209 2.33 -4.04 -11.81
CA THR A 209 1.07 -3.54 -11.27
C THR A 209 -0.10 -3.96 -12.15
N TYR A 210 -0.06 -3.74 -13.47
CA TYR A 210 -1.13 -4.20 -14.39
C TYR A 210 -1.50 -5.69 -14.20
N LEU A 211 -0.50 -6.55 -14.08
CA LEU A 211 -0.74 -7.97 -13.80
C LEU A 211 -1.29 -8.20 -12.38
N SER A 212 -0.79 -7.48 -11.37
CA SER A 212 -1.32 -7.52 -10.00
C SER A 212 -2.80 -7.16 -9.96
N GLU A 213 -3.19 -6.03 -10.56
CA GLU A 213 -4.58 -5.55 -10.63
C GLU A 213 -5.52 -6.60 -11.25
N LYS A 214 -5.17 -7.08 -12.45
CA LYS A 214 -6.05 -8.00 -13.18
C LYS A 214 -6.08 -9.40 -12.56
N ILE A 215 -5.02 -9.85 -11.89
CA ILE A 215 -5.01 -11.12 -11.14
C ILE A 215 -5.72 -10.95 -9.78
N GLY A 216 -5.61 -9.80 -9.13
CA GLY A 216 -6.36 -9.41 -7.94
C GLY A 216 -7.87 -9.43 -8.17
N TYR A 217 -8.33 -8.80 -9.26
CA TYR A 217 -9.71 -8.87 -9.72
C TYR A 217 -10.22 -10.32 -9.81
N TRP A 218 -9.54 -11.16 -10.61
CA TRP A 218 -9.97 -12.56 -10.83
C TRP A 218 -9.93 -13.40 -9.55
N ARG A 219 -8.92 -13.20 -8.69
CA ARG A 219 -8.82 -13.84 -7.37
C ARG A 219 -10.01 -13.47 -6.48
N TYR A 220 -10.29 -12.18 -6.32
CA TYR A 220 -11.34 -11.69 -5.42
C TYR A 220 -12.74 -12.08 -5.90
N ILE A 221 -13.05 -11.97 -7.20
CA ILE A 221 -14.37 -12.37 -7.72
C ILE A 221 -14.58 -13.89 -7.66
N THR A 222 -13.53 -14.70 -7.83
CA THR A 222 -13.62 -16.17 -7.73
C THR A 222 -13.87 -16.61 -6.29
N ILE A 223 -13.10 -16.08 -5.33
CA ILE A 223 -13.30 -16.36 -3.89
C ILE A 223 -14.71 -15.94 -3.46
N TYR A 224 -15.17 -14.76 -3.87
CA TYR A 224 -16.52 -14.27 -3.55
C TYR A 224 -17.61 -15.20 -4.09
N ARG A 225 -17.56 -15.59 -5.37
CA ARG A 225 -18.57 -16.46 -5.98
C ARG A 225 -18.61 -17.83 -5.31
N HIS A 226 -17.45 -18.45 -5.09
CA HIS A 226 -17.37 -19.74 -4.41
C HIS A 226 -17.97 -19.69 -3.00
N LEU A 227 -17.64 -18.67 -2.19
CA LEU A 227 -18.16 -18.51 -0.83
C LEU A 227 -19.61 -18.00 -0.76
N LYS A 228 -20.16 -17.44 -1.85
CA LYS A 228 -21.58 -17.10 -2.00
C LYS A 228 -22.43 -18.34 -2.29
N GLU A 229 -21.86 -19.31 -3.01
CA GLU A 229 -22.47 -20.60 -3.32
C GLU A 229 -22.29 -21.61 -2.16
N ASN A 230 -21.18 -21.52 -1.42
CA ASN A 230 -20.80 -22.45 -0.35
C ASN A 230 -20.47 -21.67 0.95
N PRO A 231 -21.47 -21.05 1.61
CA PRO A 231 -21.26 -20.12 2.72
C PRO A 231 -20.67 -20.75 3.99
N GLU A 232 -20.73 -22.08 4.13
CA GLU A 232 -20.16 -22.84 5.24
C GLU A 232 -18.63 -22.76 5.33
N TYR A 233 -17.93 -22.51 4.21
CA TYR A 233 -16.47 -22.33 4.19
C TYR A 233 -16.04 -20.88 4.49
N GLN A 234 -16.99 -19.93 4.61
CA GLN A 234 -16.68 -18.52 4.83
C GLN A 234 -16.29 -18.25 6.30
N CYS A 235 -15.03 -18.52 6.64
CA CYS A 235 -14.52 -18.37 8.01
C CYS A 235 -14.57 -16.92 8.55
N TYR A 236 -14.56 -15.90 7.69
CA TYR A 236 -14.48 -14.49 8.10
C TYR A 236 -15.24 -13.55 7.14
N PRO A 237 -15.95 -12.50 7.62
CA PRO A 237 -16.82 -11.66 6.76
C PRO A 237 -16.12 -10.83 5.68
N ILE A 238 -14.78 -10.73 5.66
CA ILE A 238 -14.06 -9.92 4.65
C ILE A 238 -14.42 -10.32 3.22
N PHE A 239 -14.67 -11.61 2.98
CA PHE A 239 -14.97 -12.13 1.65
C PHE A 239 -16.28 -11.58 1.07
N LYS A 240 -17.27 -11.20 1.92
CA LYS A 240 -18.49 -10.52 1.49
C LYS A 240 -18.21 -9.19 0.75
N TYR A 241 -17.06 -8.58 1.00
CA TYR A 241 -16.68 -7.27 0.46
C TYR A 241 -15.93 -7.36 -0.87
N PHE A 242 -15.56 -8.58 -1.32
CA PHE A 242 -14.72 -8.78 -2.50
C PHE A 242 -15.43 -8.49 -3.84
N GLU A 243 -16.77 -8.57 -3.92
CA GLU A 243 -17.55 -8.28 -5.15
C GLU A 243 -17.41 -6.83 -5.63
N ASN A 244 -17.43 -5.88 -4.68
CA ASN A 244 -17.24 -4.46 -4.96
C ASN A 244 -15.76 -4.08 -4.98
N TRP A 245 -14.94 -4.64 -4.07
CA TRP A 245 -13.50 -4.38 -4.03
C TRP A 245 -12.85 -4.73 -5.37
N CYS A 246 -13.17 -5.89 -5.97
CA CYS A 246 -12.57 -6.27 -7.24
C CYS A 246 -12.84 -5.25 -8.37
N GLN A 247 -13.90 -4.44 -8.29
CA GLN A 247 -14.15 -3.37 -9.26
C GLN A 247 -13.13 -2.21 -9.14
N ASP A 248 -12.55 -1.98 -7.97
CA ASP A 248 -11.41 -1.06 -7.81
C ASP A 248 -10.20 -1.62 -8.55
N GLU A 249 -9.79 -2.87 -8.26
CA GLU A 249 -8.71 -3.58 -8.96
C GLU A 249 -8.93 -3.55 -10.49
N ASN A 250 -10.17 -3.72 -10.95
CA ASN A 250 -10.46 -3.66 -12.38
C ASN A 250 -10.21 -2.26 -12.96
N ARG A 251 -10.74 -1.19 -12.34
CA ARG A 251 -10.49 0.22 -12.72
C ARG A 251 -9.00 0.56 -12.71
N HIS A 252 -8.29 0.15 -11.66
CA HIS A 252 -6.85 0.31 -11.50
C HIS A 252 -6.11 -0.36 -12.65
N GLY A 253 -6.46 -1.60 -12.97
CA GLY A 253 -5.91 -2.35 -14.10
C GLY A 253 -6.28 -1.78 -15.47
N ASP A 254 -7.43 -1.11 -15.62
CA ASP A 254 -7.81 -0.44 -16.88
C ASP A 254 -7.03 0.85 -17.10
N PHE A 255 -6.75 1.61 -16.02
CA PHE A 255 -5.80 2.71 -16.08
C PHE A 255 -4.38 2.25 -16.42
N PHE A 256 -3.86 1.22 -15.76
CA PHE A 256 -2.54 0.67 -16.10
C PHE A 256 -2.51 0.06 -17.52
N SER A 257 -3.62 -0.46 -18.04
CA SER A 257 -3.76 -0.86 -19.45
C SER A 257 -3.57 0.35 -20.38
N ALA A 258 -4.26 1.46 -20.12
CA ALA A 258 -4.09 2.71 -20.88
C ALA A 258 -2.65 3.27 -20.76
N LEU A 259 -2.04 3.23 -19.57
CA LEU A 259 -0.64 3.62 -19.39
C LEU A 259 0.30 2.77 -20.24
N LEU A 260 0.11 1.45 -20.28
CA LEU A 260 0.92 0.53 -21.09
C LEU A 260 0.76 0.80 -22.60
N LYS A 261 -0.47 1.02 -23.09
CA LYS A 261 -0.73 1.40 -24.50
C LYS A 261 0.04 2.66 -24.90
N ALA A 262 0.13 3.63 -23.99
CA ALA A 262 0.78 4.93 -24.20
C ALA A 262 2.32 4.91 -24.07
N GLN A 263 2.96 3.75 -23.84
CA GLN A 263 4.41 3.65 -23.79
C GLN A 263 5.02 3.51 -25.20
N PRO A 264 6.17 4.17 -25.47
CA PRO A 264 6.98 3.88 -26.66
C PRO A 264 7.23 2.38 -26.85
N ARG A 265 7.11 1.91 -28.09
CA ARG A 265 7.09 0.47 -28.45
C ARG A 265 8.32 -0.34 -28.02
N SER A 266 9.44 0.35 -27.74
CA SER A 266 10.69 -0.22 -27.18
C SER A 266 10.63 -0.56 -25.69
N LEU A 267 9.63 -0.06 -24.95
CA LEU A 267 9.42 -0.38 -23.53
C LEU A 267 8.51 -1.60 -23.30
N MET A 268 7.69 -1.98 -24.29
CA MET A 268 6.85 -3.18 -24.25
C MET A 268 7.70 -4.45 -24.39
N ILE A 269 7.77 -5.24 -23.30
CA ILE A 269 8.38 -6.58 -23.33
C ILE A 269 7.41 -7.57 -23.98
N GLY A 270 7.69 -7.98 -25.21
CA GLY A 270 6.99 -9.07 -25.90
C GLY A 270 5.57 -8.71 -26.35
N ARG A 271 5.35 -8.66 -27.66
CA ARG A 271 4.03 -8.38 -28.24
C ARG A 271 3.09 -9.57 -28.04
N LEU A 272 2.31 -9.59 -26.95
CA LEU A 272 1.10 -10.40 -26.84
C LEU A 272 0.15 -9.99 -27.96
N SER A 273 0.20 -10.74 -29.06
CA SER A 273 -0.39 -10.38 -30.34
C SER A 273 -1.81 -10.95 -30.46
N CYS A 274 -2.72 -10.47 -29.60
CA CYS A 274 -4.15 -10.70 -29.83
C CYS A 274 -4.53 -10.05 -31.17
N GLY A 275 -5.09 -10.84 -32.08
CA GLY A 275 -5.63 -10.36 -33.36
C GLY A 275 -6.99 -9.68 -33.16
N PRO A 276 -7.57 -9.09 -34.24
CA PRO A 276 -8.84 -8.36 -34.15
C PRO A 276 -10.03 -9.20 -33.65
N ASP A 277 -10.02 -10.52 -33.89
CA ASP A 277 -11.18 -11.41 -33.70
C ASP A 277 -11.05 -12.40 -32.52
N SER A 278 -10.05 -12.26 -31.64
CA SER A 278 -9.91 -13.17 -30.50
C SER A 278 -10.70 -12.70 -29.27
N SER A 279 -11.79 -13.41 -28.94
CA SER A 279 -12.51 -13.20 -27.68
C SER A 279 -11.60 -13.45 -26.46
N VAL A 280 -11.83 -12.67 -25.40
CA VAL A 280 -10.89 -12.46 -24.27
C VAL A 280 -10.43 -13.77 -23.59
N SER A 281 -11.23 -14.83 -23.64
CA SER A 281 -11.05 -16.07 -22.87
C SER A 281 -9.95 -17.04 -23.37
N ARG A 282 -9.17 -16.74 -24.43
CA ARG A 282 -8.27 -17.73 -25.05
C ARG A 282 -6.78 -17.33 -25.21
N CYS A 283 -6.32 -16.23 -24.61
CA CYS A 283 -4.92 -15.78 -24.74
C CYS A 283 -4.12 -15.73 -23.41
N MET A 284 -4.06 -16.87 -22.69
CA MET A 284 -2.96 -17.14 -21.74
C MET A 284 -2.48 -18.59 -21.86
N LEU A 285 -1.22 -18.77 -22.26
CA LEU A 285 -0.46 -20.00 -22.04
C LEU A 285 0.15 -19.99 -20.62
N PRO A 286 0.44 -21.16 -20.02
CA PRO A 286 0.89 -21.25 -18.63
C PRO A 286 2.32 -20.70 -18.46
N CYS A 287 2.43 -19.43 -18.05
CA CYS A 287 3.72 -18.76 -17.84
C CYS A 287 4.34 -19.14 -16.48
N THR A 288 4.98 -20.31 -16.42
CA THR A 288 5.72 -20.80 -15.26
C THR A 288 7.05 -20.05 -15.09
N SER A 289 7.05 -18.91 -14.38
CA SER A 289 8.29 -18.22 -14.02
C SER A 289 8.29 -17.59 -12.63
N THR A 290 9.28 -17.99 -11.82
CA THR A 290 9.41 -17.71 -10.39
C THR A 290 9.47 -16.20 -10.05
N THR A 291 9.90 -15.35 -10.98
CA THR A 291 10.00 -13.89 -10.78
C THR A 291 8.63 -13.23 -10.59
N VAL A 292 7.59 -13.72 -11.26
CA VAL A 292 6.24 -13.14 -11.17
C VAL A 292 5.62 -13.40 -9.78
N ASN A 293 5.92 -14.55 -9.19
CA ASN A 293 5.53 -14.87 -7.81
C ASN A 293 6.14 -13.94 -6.76
N ALA A 294 7.19 -13.17 -7.06
CA ALA A 294 7.77 -12.20 -6.13
C ALA A 294 6.89 -10.94 -5.94
N LEU A 295 6.09 -10.61 -6.95
CA LEU A 295 5.18 -9.46 -6.95
C LEU A 295 3.74 -9.85 -6.62
N LEU A 296 3.31 -11.07 -6.97
CA LEU A 296 1.92 -11.52 -6.81
C LEU A 296 1.61 -12.27 -5.49
N SER A 297 2.54 -12.44 -4.55
CA SER A 297 2.35 -13.46 -3.51
C SER A 297 1.43 -13.07 -2.34
N THR A 298 0.17 -13.45 -2.50
CA THR A 298 -0.67 -13.98 -1.41
C THR A 298 -0.96 -15.46 -1.64
N ARG A 299 0.08 -16.31 -1.55
CA ARG A 299 -0.12 -17.76 -1.31
C ARG A 299 -0.76 -17.92 0.07
N ALA A 300 -2.08 -18.11 0.09
CA ALA A 300 -2.88 -18.30 1.30
C ALA A 300 -4.10 -19.21 1.09
N LEU A 301 -4.44 -19.57 -0.15
CA LEU A 301 -5.61 -20.35 -0.57
C LEU A 301 -5.28 -21.25 -1.79
N ASP A 302 -4.12 -21.91 -1.74
CA ASP A 302 -3.77 -23.11 -2.52
C ASP A 302 -3.57 -24.27 -1.52
#